data_AF-A0A512NID0-F1
#
_entry.id   AF-A0A512NID0-F1
#
_cell.length_a   1.000
_cell.length_b   1.000
_cell.length_c   1.000
_cell.angle_alpha   90.00
_cell.angle_beta   90.00
_cell.angle_gamma   90.00
#
_symmetry.space_group_name_H-M   'P 1'
#
loop_
_entity.id
_entity.type
_entity.pdbx_description
1 polymer ?
#
loop_
_entity_poly.entity_id
_entity_poly.type
_entity_poly.pdbx_seq_one_letter_code
_entity_poly.pdbx_strand_id
1 'polypeptide(L)'
;MNAGEIVSKAPWLLLIHQLPAKPAYARVKVWRRLQALGAVIVKNAVYALPSNEETQEDFAWLTREIVELGGEAFVCEAELVGGLGDSELRQMFVAARNEDYARVAGEAQTLVARLDAAAADGELADIANQTARLRKQLSEIAAIDFFEADGRDAAEQPIARLEHHLSQGSEAMTPQPGAPAAPSADSKIWVTREHVQIDRIASAWLVRRFIDPAARFKFVPGRSYAPRANEVRFDMFEGEYTHEGDRCTFEVLLQRAGLDDPALAAIGEIIHDIDLKDGKFGREETAGIRTVMSGIAAAHRDDDQRLARGGAVLDDLYEYFKTAGPEKLR
;
A
#
# COMPACT_ATOMS: atom_id res chain seq x y z
N MET A 1 21.33 -33.37 -26.28
CA MET A 1 19.87 -33.35 -26.05
C MET A 1 19.58 -32.07 -25.30
N ASN A 2 19.15 -31.03 -26.02
CA ASN A 2 18.75 -29.76 -25.40
C ASN A 2 17.25 -29.86 -25.10
N ALA A 3 16.91 -30.07 -23.84
CA ALA A 3 15.56 -29.83 -23.33
C ALA A 3 15.67 -28.60 -22.43
N GLY A 4 15.69 -27.43 -23.06
CA GLY A 4 15.74 -26.14 -22.40
C GLY A 4 14.75 -25.20 -23.09
N GLU A 5 13.75 -24.79 -22.32
CA GLU A 5 12.89 -23.61 -22.50
C GLU A 5 11.96 -23.58 -23.72
N ILE A 6 10.65 -23.72 -23.44
CA ILE A 6 9.70 -22.59 -23.51
C ILE A 6 8.65 -22.81 -22.41
N VAL A 7 8.82 -22.21 -21.22
CA VAL A 7 7.67 -21.95 -20.34
C VAL A 7 7.27 -20.51 -20.61
N SER A 8 6.39 -20.29 -21.58
CA SER A 8 5.71 -18.99 -21.69
C SER A 8 4.88 -18.84 -20.42
N LYS A 9 5.26 -17.90 -19.56
CA LYS A 9 4.50 -17.62 -18.33
C LYS A 9 3.06 -17.31 -18.71
N ALA A 10 2.09 -18.02 -18.13
CA ALA A 10 0.70 -17.82 -18.50
C ALA A 10 0.27 -16.37 -18.17
N PRO A 11 -0.53 -15.71 -19.02
CA PRO A 11 -0.81 -14.28 -18.87
C PRO A 11 -1.70 -13.94 -17.67
N TRP A 12 -2.38 -14.93 -17.08
CA TRP A 12 -3.37 -14.72 -16.04
C TRP A 12 -3.12 -15.55 -14.79
N LEU A 13 -3.56 -15.02 -13.66
CA LEU A 13 -3.75 -15.74 -12.41
C LEU A 13 -5.24 -15.83 -12.14
N LEU A 14 -5.70 -17.03 -11.79
CA LEU A 14 -7.07 -17.25 -11.33
C LEU A 14 -7.05 -17.61 -9.86
N LEU A 15 -7.79 -16.86 -9.05
CA LEU A 15 -8.18 -17.24 -7.71
C LEU A 15 -9.55 -17.91 -7.78
N ILE A 16 -9.62 -19.16 -7.30
CA ILE A 16 -10.85 -19.91 -7.17
C ILE A 16 -11.06 -20.15 -5.68
N HIS A 17 -12.18 -19.68 -5.14
CA HIS A 17 -12.43 -19.76 -3.71
C HIS A 17 -13.85 -20.21 -3.36
N GLN A 18 -14.00 -20.72 -2.16
CA GLN A 18 -15.26 -21.05 -1.52
C GLN A 18 -15.21 -20.58 -0.07
N LEU A 19 -16.23 -19.83 0.33
CA LEU A 19 -16.36 -19.35 1.71
C LEU A 19 -17.58 -19.99 2.38
N PRO A 20 -17.52 -20.25 3.69
CA PRO A 20 -18.67 -20.78 4.43
C PRO A 20 -19.85 -19.80 4.40
N ALA A 21 -21.07 -20.34 4.44
CA ALA A 21 -22.30 -19.55 4.34
C ALA A 21 -22.49 -18.59 5.53
N LYS A 22 -21.88 -18.90 6.67
CA LYS A 22 -21.83 -18.06 7.88
C LYS A 22 -20.42 -18.11 8.45
N PRO A 23 -19.91 -17.01 9.01
CA PRO A 23 -20.56 -15.70 9.14
C PRO A 23 -20.48 -14.85 7.85
N ALA A 24 -21.49 -13.99 7.63
CA ALA A 24 -21.58 -13.19 6.40
C ALA A 24 -20.41 -12.19 6.21
N TYR A 25 -19.74 -11.78 7.30
CA TYR A 25 -18.63 -10.84 7.23
C TYR A 25 -17.45 -11.37 6.41
N ALA A 26 -17.19 -12.68 6.44
CA ALA A 26 -16.05 -13.27 5.74
C ALA A 26 -16.16 -13.05 4.21
N ARG A 27 -17.37 -13.22 3.66
CA ARG A 27 -17.65 -12.97 2.24
C ARG A 27 -17.49 -11.51 1.86
N VAL A 28 -17.97 -10.61 2.72
CA VAL A 28 -17.84 -9.16 2.48
C VAL A 28 -16.37 -8.73 2.57
N LYS A 29 -15.62 -9.25 3.54
CA LYS A 29 -14.19 -8.97 3.71
C LYS A 29 -13.40 -9.40 2.47
N VAL A 30 -13.56 -10.65 2.04
CA VAL A 30 -12.87 -11.20 0.85
C VAL A 30 -13.29 -10.46 -0.41
N TRP A 31 -14.57 -10.15 -0.58
CA TRP A 31 -15.02 -9.35 -1.73
C TRP A 31 -14.38 -7.96 -1.76
N ARG A 32 -14.31 -7.26 -0.62
CA ARG A 32 -13.63 -5.95 -0.53
C ARG A 32 -12.14 -6.07 -0.85
N ARG A 33 -11.47 -7.11 -0.36
CA ARG A 33 -10.06 -7.39 -0.68
C ARG A 33 -9.89 -7.59 -2.19
N LEU A 34 -10.75 -8.37 -2.84
CA LEU A 34 -10.71 -8.58 -4.29
C LEU A 34 -10.92 -7.30 -5.10
N GLN A 35 -11.83 -6.42 -4.67
CA GLN A 35 -12.00 -5.11 -5.30
C GLN A 35 -10.75 -4.24 -5.12
N ALA A 36 -10.16 -4.23 -3.91
CA ALA A 36 -8.96 -3.46 -3.61
C ALA A 36 -7.69 -3.95 -4.34
N LEU A 37 -7.66 -5.22 -4.76
CA LEU A 37 -6.63 -5.79 -5.62
C LEU A 37 -6.88 -5.53 -7.12
N GLY A 38 -8.05 -5.00 -7.47
CA GLY A 38 -8.47 -4.82 -8.86
C GLY A 38 -8.83 -6.11 -9.58
N ALA A 39 -9.11 -7.19 -8.86
CA ALA A 39 -9.45 -8.46 -9.46
C ALA A 39 -10.83 -8.40 -10.13
N VAL A 40 -10.92 -8.90 -11.37
CA VAL A 40 -12.19 -8.98 -12.10
C VAL A 40 -12.81 -10.36 -11.94
N ILE A 41 -14.13 -10.39 -11.79
CA ILE A 41 -14.88 -11.63 -11.71
C ILE A 41 -15.01 -12.26 -13.10
N VAL A 42 -14.44 -13.45 -13.29
CA VAL A 42 -14.58 -14.23 -14.53
C VAL A 42 -15.93 -14.95 -14.52
N LYS A 43 -16.21 -15.68 -13.44
CA LYS A 43 -17.47 -16.41 -13.24
C LYS A 43 -17.62 -16.86 -11.80
N ASN A 44 -18.77 -16.61 -11.17
CA ASN A 44 -19.06 -17.03 -9.80
C ASN A 44 -17.95 -16.62 -8.80
N ALA A 45 -17.20 -17.57 -8.24
CA ALA A 45 -16.11 -17.32 -7.29
C ALA A 45 -14.71 -17.43 -7.92
N VAL A 46 -14.64 -17.26 -9.25
CA VAL A 46 -13.40 -17.23 -10.02
C VAL A 46 -13.06 -15.79 -10.34
N TYR A 47 -11.93 -15.34 -9.81
CA TYR A 47 -11.41 -13.99 -9.99
C TYR A 47 -10.08 -14.03 -10.74
N ALA A 48 -9.85 -13.05 -11.60
CA ALA A 48 -8.63 -12.95 -12.39
C ALA A 48 -7.79 -11.73 -12.00
N LEU A 49 -6.47 -11.90 -12.08
CA LEU A 49 -5.47 -10.83 -12.15
C LEU A 49 -4.48 -11.11 -13.28
N PRO A 50 -3.84 -10.08 -13.87
CA PRO A 50 -2.70 -10.29 -14.77
C PRO A 50 -1.58 -11.02 -14.03
N SER A 51 -0.87 -11.91 -14.70
CA SER A 51 0.20 -12.70 -14.08
C SER A 51 1.50 -11.91 -13.95
N ASN A 52 1.72 -11.30 -12.79
CA ASN A 52 2.97 -10.67 -12.41
C ASN A 52 3.36 -11.09 -10.97
N GLU A 53 4.44 -10.54 -10.42
CA GLU A 53 4.93 -10.94 -9.08
C GLU A 53 4.04 -10.43 -7.95
N GLU A 54 3.60 -9.18 -8.07
CA GLU A 54 2.77 -8.49 -7.09
C GLU A 54 1.42 -9.19 -6.97
N THR A 55 0.76 -9.45 -8.10
CA THR A 55 -0.55 -10.11 -8.12
C THR A 55 -0.49 -11.57 -7.69
N GLN A 56 0.65 -12.26 -7.88
CA GLN A 56 0.89 -13.60 -7.32
C GLN A 56 0.95 -13.56 -5.79
N GLU A 57 1.69 -12.60 -5.24
CA GLU A 57 1.81 -12.40 -3.80
C GLU A 57 0.45 -12.01 -3.19
N ASP A 58 -0.27 -11.08 -3.82
CA ASP A 58 -1.60 -10.63 -3.39
C ASP A 58 -2.60 -11.79 -3.30
N PHE A 59 -2.68 -12.62 -4.34
CA PHE A 59 -3.55 -13.79 -4.35
C PHE A 59 -3.08 -14.88 -3.38
N ALA A 60 -1.78 -15.03 -3.16
CA ALA A 60 -1.26 -15.95 -2.15
C ALA A 60 -1.63 -15.51 -0.72
N TRP A 61 -1.52 -14.22 -0.41
CA TRP A 61 -1.96 -13.66 0.87
C TRP A 61 -3.46 -13.81 1.07
N LEU A 62 -4.26 -13.46 0.05
CA LEU A 62 -5.71 -13.61 0.12
C LEU A 62 -6.14 -15.08 0.28
N THR A 63 -5.41 -16.02 -0.34
CA THR A 63 -5.67 -17.45 -0.17
C THR A 63 -5.48 -17.89 1.28
N ARG A 64 -4.39 -17.44 1.94
CA ARG A 64 -4.18 -17.71 3.37
C ARG A 64 -5.28 -17.12 4.24
N GLU A 65 -5.64 -15.86 3.97
CA GLU A 65 -6.72 -15.17 4.69
C GLU A 65 -8.07 -15.91 4.53
N ILE A 66 -8.39 -16.41 3.33
CA ILE A 66 -9.60 -17.20 3.09
C ILE A 66 -9.59 -18.49 3.91
N VAL A 67 -8.45 -19.19 3.98
CA VAL A 67 -8.31 -20.43 4.77
C VAL A 67 -8.46 -20.14 6.27
N GLU A 68 -7.87 -19.05 6.77
CA GLU A 68 -8.02 -18.62 8.17
C GLU A 68 -9.48 -18.27 8.53
N LEU A 69 -10.24 -17.76 7.56
CA LEU A 69 -11.68 -17.51 7.70
C LEU A 69 -12.55 -18.78 7.58
N GLY A 70 -11.93 -19.96 7.48
CA GLY A 70 -12.62 -21.25 7.37
C GLY A 70 -13.15 -21.56 5.96
N GLY A 71 -12.61 -20.89 4.94
CA GLY A 71 -12.87 -21.18 3.53
C GLY A 71 -11.82 -22.06 2.88
N GLU A 72 -11.99 -22.28 1.58
CA GLU A 72 -11.04 -22.98 0.71
C GLU A 72 -10.69 -22.06 -0.45
N ALA A 73 -9.41 -21.98 -0.81
CA ALA A 73 -8.96 -21.20 -1.95
C ALA A 73 -7.72 -21.83 -2.57
N PHE A 74 -7.58 -21.68 -3.89
CA PHE A 74 -6.35 -21.99 -4.60
C PHE A 74 -6.15 -21.01 -5.75
N VAL A 75 -4.88 -20.84 -6.11
CA VAL A 75 -4.43 -19.95 -7.18
C VAL A 75 -3.77 -20.80 -8.26
N CYS A 76 -4.10 -20.52 -9.52
CA CYS A 76 -3.40 -21.12 -10.65
C CYS A 76 -3.03 -20.08 -11.70
N GLU A 77 -1.88 -20.29 -12.34
CA GLU A 77 -1.54 -19.64 -13.60
C GLU A 77 -2.41 -20.27 -14.70
N ALA A 78 -3.04 -19.45 -15.54
CA ALA A 78 -4.02 -19.90 -16.52
C ALA A 78 -3.79 -19.28 -17.90
N GLU A 79 -3.94 -20.12 -18.92
CA GLU A 79 -4.12 -19.72 -20.32
C GLU A 79 -5.58 -19.94 -20.70
N LEU A 80 -6.20 -18.94 -21.33
CA LEU A 80 -7.61 -19.01 -21.69
C LEU A 80 -7.77 -19.66 -23.07
N VAL A 81 -8.26 -20.89 -23.09
CA VAL A 81 -8.34 -21.72 -24.31
C VAL A 81 -9.69 -21.65 -25.04
N GLY A 82 -10.74 -21.13 -24.39
CA GLY A 82 -12.07 -21.04 -24.97
C GLY A 82 -13.13 -20.50 -24.02
N GLY A 83 -14.19 -19.92 -24.57
CA GLY A 83 -15.26 -19.26 -23.82
C GLY A 83 -14.96 -17.77 -23.60
N LEU A 84 -14.00 -17.47 -22.74
CA LEU A 84 -13.50 -16.11 -22.50
C LEU A 84 -12.12 -15.99 -23.13
N GLY A 85 -11.89 -14.99 -23.99
CA GLY A 85 -10.57 -14.75 -24.59
C GLY A 85 -9.73 -13.73 -23.81
N ASP A 86 -8.42 -13.71 -24.04
CA ASP A 86 -7.50 -12.74 -23.40
C ASP A 86 -7.88 -11.28 -23.65
N SER A 87 -8.31 -10.95 -24.87
CA SER A 87 -8.74 -9.59 -25.22
C SER A 87 -10.03 -9.20 -24.49
N GLU A 88 -10.95 -10.15 -24.32
CA GLU A 88 -12.23 -9.94 -23.64
C GLU A 88 -12.00 -9.77 -22.14
N LEU A 89 -11.17 -10.61 -21.52
CA LEU A 89 -10.78 -10.45 -20.12
C LEU A 89 -10.07 -9.11 -19.89
N ARG A 90 -9.13 -8.71 -20.76
CA ARG A 90 -8.52 -7.39 -20.71
C ARG A 90 -9.55 -6.26 -20.80
N GLN A 91 -10.53 -6.37 -21.69
CA GLN A 91 -11.61 -5.39 -21.80
C GLN A 91 -12.46 -5.31 -20.53
N MET A 92 -12.66 -6.42 -19.81
CA MET A 92 -13.34 -6.41 -18.52
C MET A 92 -12.59 -5.58 -17.47
N PHE A 93 -11.25 -5.67 -17.42
CA PHE A 93 -10.44 -4.81 -16.54
C PHE A 93 -10.55 -3.34 -16.92
N VAL A 94 -10.39 -3.01 -18.21
CA VAL A 94 -10.49 -1.63 -18.70
C VAL A 94 -11.88 -1.06 -18.42
N ALA A 95 -12.94 -1.83 -18.66
CA ALA A 95 -14.32 -1.42 -18.38
C ALA A 95 -14.53 -1.14 -16.89
N ALA A 96 -14.08 -2.03 -16.00
CA ALA A 96 -14.18 -1.83 -14.55
C ALA A 96 -13.45 -0.56 -14.10
N ARG A 97 -12.24 -0.31 -14.60
CA ARG A 97 -11.47 0.91 -14.28
C ARG A 97 -12.10 2.17 -14.85
N ASN A 98 -12.66 2.12 -16.05
CA ASN A 98 -13.41 3.23 -16.63
C ASN A 98 -14.63 3.60 -15.79
N GLU A 99 -15.37 2.63 -15.23
CA GLU A 99 -16.47 2.89 -14.31
C GLU A 99 -16.00 3.58 -13.02
N ASP A 100 -14.89 3.09 -12.44
CA ASP A 100 -14.29 3.68 -11.25
C ASP A 100 -13.85 5.13 -11.48
N TYR A 101 -13.16 5.40 -12.61
CA TYR A 101 -12.75 6.75 -12.98
C TYR A 101 -13.94 7.66 -13.28
N ALA A 102 -14.97 7.17 -13.95
CA ALA A 102 -16.19 7.96 -14.24
C ALA A 102 -16.88 8.42 -12.95
N ARG A 103 -16.93 7.55 -11.93
CA ARG A 103 -17.46 7.91 -10.61
C ARG A 103 -16.67 9.05 -9.96
N VAL A 104 -15.33 8.91 -9.90
CA VAL A 104 -14.44 9.94 -9.34
C VAL A 104 -14.54 11.25 -10.12
N ALA A 105 -14.60 11.19 -11.45
CA ALA A 105 -14.75 12.35 -12.32
C ALA A 105 -16.06 13.11 -12.03
N GLY A 106 -17.18 12.40 -11.87
CA GLY A 106 -18.47 13.01 -11.55
C GLY A 106 -18.50 13.68 -10.17
N GLU A 107 -17.91 13.03 -9.17
CA GLU A 107 -17.74 13.61 -7.82
C GLU A 107 -16.85 14.87 -7.87
N ALA A 108 -15.72 14.82 -8.59
CA ALA A 108 -14.81 15.95 -8.75
C ALA A 108 -15.45 17.13 -9.49
N GLN A 109 -16.21 16.89 -10.56
CA GLN A 109 -16.93 17.94 -11.30
C GLN A 109 -17.98 18.63 -10.42
N THR A 110 -18.65 17.88 -9.55
CA THR A 110 -19.61 18.44 -8.58
C THR A 110 -18.92 19.40 -7.62
N LEU A 111 -17.72 19.06 -7.14
CA LEU A 111 -16.94 19.94 -6.26
C LEU A 111 -16.41 21.17 -6.99
N VAL A 112 -15.97 21.03 -8.25
CA VAL A 112 -15.56 22.18 -9.08
C VAL A 112 -16.71 23.17 -9.24
N ALA A 113 -17.92 22.69 -9.53
CA ALA A 113 -19.11 23.54 -9.64
C ALA A 113 -19.46 24.24 -8.32
N ARG A 114 -19.28 23.58 -7.17
CA ARG A 114 -19.45 24.19 -5.83
C ARG A 114 -18.41 25.28 -5.57
N LEU A 115 -17.14 25.00 -5.88
CA LEU A 115 -16.05 25.96 -5.73
C LEU A 115 -16.28 27.23 -6.57
N ASP A 116 -16.77 27.06 -7.81
CA ASP A 116 -17.07 28.18 -8.71
C ASP A 116 -18.30 29.01 -8.26
N ALA A 117 -19.17 28.49 -7.39
CA ALA A 117 -20.48 29.08 -7.07
C ALA A 117 -20.51 30.09 -5.91
N ALA A 118 -19.70 29.95 -4.84
CA ALA A 118 -19.43 30.98 -3.81
C ALA A 118 -18.60 30.40 -2.64
N ALA A 119 -17.47 31.01 -2.30
CA ALA A 119 -16.68 30.64 -1.12
C ALA A 119 -17.07 31.50 0.10
N ALA A 120 -17.80 30.92 1.05
CA ALA A 120 -17.66 31.29 2.45
C ALA A 120 -16.44 30.54 3.04
N ASP A 121 -15.69 31.15 3.96
CA ASP A 121 -14.43 30.57 4.51
C ASP A 121 -14.60 29.16 5.10
N GLY A 122 -15.81 28.79 5.54
CA GLY A 122 -16.13 27.45 6.05
C GLY A 122 -16.28 26.36 4.98
N GLU A 123 -16.58 26.72 3.72
CA GLU A 123 -16.79 25.76 2.63
C GLU A 123 -15.47 25.32 1.96
N LEU A 124 -14.44 26.15 2.01
CA LEU A 124 -13.13 25.84 1.43
C LEU A 124 -12.44 24.66 2.13
N ALA A 125 -12.59 24.53 3.46
CA ALA A 125 -12.03 23.41 4.22
C ALA A 125 -12.74 22.09 3.90
N ASP A 126 -14.06 22.10 3.72
CA ASP A 126 -14.83 20.93 3.27
C ASP A 126 -14.43 20.53 1.85
N ILE A 127 -14.33 21.49 0.92
CA ILE A 127 -13.87 21.24 -0.46
C ILE A 127 -12.44 20.69 -0.47
N ALA A 128 -11.54 21.19 0.37
CA ALA A 128 -10.18 20.68 0.49
C ALA A 128 -10.15 19.22 0.95
N ASN A 129 -10.91 18.88 1.99
CA ASN A 129 -11.03 17.51 2.48
C ASN A 129 -11.61 16.56 1.44
N GLN A 130 -12.66 16.97 0.73
CA GLN A 130 -13.27 16.16 -0.32
C GLN A 130 -12.33 16.01 -1.53
N THR A 131 -11.59 17.05 -1.90
CA THR A 131 -10.57 17.00 -2.96
C THR A 131 -9.46 16.01 -2.61
N ALA A 132 -8.95 16.05 -1.37
CA ALA A 132 -7.94 15.10 -0.91
C ALA A 132 -8.45 13.65 -0.92
N ARG A 133 -9.73 13.44 -0.56
CA ARG A 133 -10.38 12.11 -0.65
C ARG A 133 -10.47 11.63 -2.11
N LEU A 134 -10.84 12.49 -3.05
CA LEU A 134 -10.89 12.13 -4.47
C LEU A 134 -9.51 11.86 -5.04
N ARG A 135 -8.49 12.65 -4.67
CA ARG A 135 -7.09 12.38 -5.04
C ARG A 135 -6.61 11.03 -4.53
N LYS A 136 -6.99 10.66 -3.29
CA LYS A 136 -6.73 9.34 -2.72
C LYS A 136 -7.44 8.24 -3.51
N GLN A 137 -8.74 8.39 -3.77
CA GLN A 137 -9.49 7.39 -4.55
C GLN A 137 -8.90 7.21 -5.96
N LEU A 138 -8.50 8.31 -6.61
CA LEU A 138 -7.86 8.29 -7.93
C LEU A 138 -6.54 7.50 -7.92
N SER A 139 -5.69 7.70 -6.91
CA SER A 139 -4.43 6.96 -6.81
C SER A 139 -4.65 5.48 -6.47
N GLU A 140 -5.67 5.16 -5.66
CA GLU A 140 -6.08 3.78 -5.39
C GLU A 140 -6.58 3.08 -6.66
N ILE A 141 -7.37 3.75 -7.50
CA ILE A 141 -7.84 3.21 -8.79
C ILE A 141 -6.65 3.03 -9.76
N ALA A 142 -5.75 4.02 -9.82
CA ALA A 142 -4.56 3.94 -10.69
C ALA A 142 -3.59 2.83 -10.28
N ALA A 143 -3.49 2.49 -9.00
CA ALA A 143 -2.66 1.38 -8.53
C ALA A 143 -3.16 0.00 -9.03
N ILE A 144 -4.44 -0.10 -9.36
CA ILE A 144 -5.09 -1.33 -9.83
C ILE A 144 -5.54 -1.23 -11.29
N ASP A 145 -5.05 -0.23 -12.02
CA ASP A 145 -5.26 -0.06 -13.44
C ASP A 145 -4.11 -0.68 -14.23
N PHE A 146 -4.21 -2.00 -14.44
CA PHE A 146 -3.16 -2.78 -15.10
C PHE A 146 -3.03 -2.53 -16.60
N PHE A 147 -4.01 -1.85 -17.22
CA PHE A 147 -4.12 -1.74 -18.67
C PHE A 147 -4.39 -0.33 -19.18
N GLU A 148 -4.20 0.68 -18.32
CA GLU A 148 -4.29 2.11 -18.66
C GLU A 148 -5.65 2.48 -19.28
N ALA A 149 -6.69 2.49 -18.45
CA ALA A 149 -8.04 2.80 -18.89
C ALA A 149 -8.21 4.29 -19.29
N ASP A 150 -8.93 4.53 -20.38
CA ASP A 150 -9.09 5.86 -20.99
C ASP A 150 -9.72 6.92 -20.06
N GLY A 151 -10.48 6.50 -19.05
CA GLY A 151 -11.22 7.39 -18.14
C GLY A 151 -10.34 8.20 -17.17
N ARG A 152 -9.05 7.87 -17.05
CA ARG A 152 -8.14 8.46 -16.06
C ARG A 152 -8.02 9.97 -16.19
N ASP A 153 -7.78 10.48 -17.39
CA ASP A 153 -7.60 11.92 -17.64
C ASP A 153 -8.85 12.73 -17.25
N ALA A 154 -10.03 12.17 -17.52
CA ALA A 154 -11.31 12.80 -17.18
C ALA A 154 -11.52 12.93 -15.66
N ALA A 155 -10.88 12.07 -14.86
CA ALA A 155 -10.89 12.14 -13.40
C ALA A 155 -9.76 13.03 -12.85
N GLU A 156 -8.56 13.00 -13.45
CA GLU A 156 -7.39 13.78 -13.03
C GLU A 156 -7.59 15.30 -13.20
N GLN A 157 -8.12 15.74 -14.34
CA GLN A 157 -8.26 17.17 -14.65
C GLN A 157 -9.08 17.98 -13.61
N PRO A 158 -10.31 17.58 -13.22
CA PRO A 158 -11.08 18.34 -12.25
C PRO A 158 -10.43 18.34 -10.86
N ILE A 159 -9.78 17.25 -10.44
CA ILE A 159 -9.06 17.17 -9.16
C ILE A 159 -7.85 18.11 -9.16
N ALA A 160 -7.06 18.12 -10.25
CA ALA A 160 -5.92 19.02 -10.38
C ALA A 160 -6.35 20.50 -10.34
N ARG A 161 -7.50 20.84 -10.93
CA ARG A 161 -8.07 22.19 -10.86
C ARG A 161 -8.42 22.59 -9.43
N LEU A 162 -9.06 21.69 -8.67
CA LEU A 162 -9.40 21.92 -7.26
C LEU A 162 -8.14 22.16 -6.42
N GLU A 163 -7.13 21.30 -6.55
CA GLU A 163 -5.87 21.42 -5.81
C GLU A 163 -5.10 22.70 -6.14
N HIS A 164 -5.04 23.07 -7.42
CA HIS A 164 -4.40 24.31 -7.83
C HIS A 164 -5.03 25.51 -7.12
N HIS A 165 -6.37 25.57 -7.08
CA HIS A 165 -7.10 26.65 -6.42
C HIS A 165 -6.86 26.68 -4.90
N LEU A 166 -6.76 25.51 -4.26
CA LEU A 166 -6.50 25.37 -2.82
C LEU A 166 -5.05 25.73 -2.43
N SER A 167 -4.09 25.41 -3.29
CA SER A 167 -2.66 25.66 -3.04
C SER A 167 -2.26 27.15 -3.11
N GLN A 168 -3.00 27.97 -3.86
CA GLN A 168 -2.75 29.42 -3.92
C GLN A 168 -3.08 30.17 -2.61
N GLY A 169 -3.64 29.49 -1.60
CA GLY A 169 -3.95 30.05 -0.28
C GLY A 169 -2.97 29.67 0.85
N SER A 170 -1.92 28.87 0.59
CA SER A 170 -1.06 28.33 1.65
C SER A 170 0.43 28.30 1.27
N GLU A 171 1.21 29.29 1.70
CA GLU A 171 2.67 29.26 1.67
C GLU A 171 3.25 29.48 3.08
N ALA A 172 3.87 28.45 3.69
CA ALA A 172 4.86 28.59 4.77
C ALA A 172 5.70 27.31 5.02
N MET A 173 6.97 27.38 4.61
CA MET A 173 8.24 27.09 5.34
C MET A 173 8.58 25.69 5.92
N THR A 174 9.77 25.20 5.53
CA THR A 174 10.42 23.95 5.98
C THR A 174 11.80 24.24 6.63
N PRO A 175 12.23 23.49 7.66
CA PRO A 175 13.66 23.27 7.95
C PRO A 175 14.07 21.78 8.10
N GLN A 176 15.36 21.49 7.83
CA GLN A 176 16.04 20.17 7.84
C GLN A 176 16.70 19.80 9.20
N PRO A 177 16.98 18.50 9.47
CA PRO A 177 17.98 18.09 10.49
C PRO A 177 19.10 17.11 10.03
N GLY A 178 20.31 17.39 10.56
CA GLY A 178 21.26 16.48 11.27
C GLY A 178 21.82 15.19 10.65
N ALA A 179 23.15 15.10 10.50
CA ALA A 179 23.90 13.93 9.99
C ALA A 179 24.24 12.86 11.08
N PRO A 180 24.36 11.55 10.73
CA PRO A 180 24.72 10.48 11.67
C PRO A 180 26.22 10.10 11.71
N ALA A 181 26.63 9.46 12.81
CA ALA A 181 27.99 9.00 13.13
C ALA A 181 28.41 7.69 12.43
N ALA A 182 29.73 7.40 12.44
CA ALA A 182 30.38 6.37 11.62
C ALA A 182 30.20 4.89 12.09
N PRO A 183 30.20 3.90 11.16
CA PRO A 183 29.85 2.50 11.44
C PRO A 183 31.01 1.60 11.94
N SER A 184 30.67 0.58 12.75
CA SER A 184 31.55 -0.53 13.18
C SER A 184 31.43 -1.77 12.27
N ALA A 185 32.39 -2.71 12.39
CA ALA A 185 32.64 -3.80 11.43
C ALA A 185 31.69 -5.03 11.53
N ASP A 186 30.81 -5.09 12.53
CA ASP A 186 29.92 -6.25 12.79
C ASP A 186 28.43 -5.97 12.48
N SER A 187 28.12 -4.89 11.75
CA SER A 187 26.72 -4.53 11.51
C SER A 187 26.02 -5.42 10.49
N LYS A 188 24.77 -5.79 10.78
CA LYS A 188 23.95 -6.63 9.89
C LYS A 188 23.50 -5.81 8.69
N ILE A 189 23.42 -6.45 7.53
CA ILE A 189 22.83 -5.85 6.32
C ILE A 189 21.36 -6.25 6.29
N TRP A 190 20.48 -5.27 6.43
CA TRP A 190 19.04 -5.47 6.38
C TRP A 190 18.57 -5.36 4.93
N VAL A 191 17.96 -6.41 4.42
CA VAL A 191 17.61 -6.52 3.00
C VAL A 191 16.09 -6.44 2.84
N THR A 192 15.63 -5.61 1.91
CA THR A 192 14.22 -5.57 1.51
C THR A 192 14.10 -5.31 0.01
N ARG A 193 12.88 -5.31 -0.51
CA ARG A 193 12.64 -5.02 -1.93
C ARG A 193 12.86 -3.56 -2.24
N GLU A 194 13.31 -3.30 -3.46
CA GLU A 194 13.31 -1.96 -4.04
C GLU A 194 11.90 -1.36 -4.12
N HIS A 195 11.84 -0.04 -4.32
CA HIS A 195 10.62 0.76 -4.34
C HIS A 195 9.87 0.71 -3.00
N VAL A 196 10.60 0.99 -1.92
CA VAL A 196 10.09 0.89 -0.55
C VAL A 196 8.84 1.73 -0.36
N GLN A 197 7.88 1.13 0.34
CA GLN A 197 6.63 1.73 0.77
C GLN A 197 6.63 1.86 2.30
N ILE A 198 5.52 2.32 2.87
CA ILE A 198 5.47 2.76 4.26
C ILE A 198 5.96 1.72 5.28
N ASP A 199 5.58 0.44 5.18
CA ASP A 199 5.97 -0.57 6.18
C ASP A 199 7.47 -0.85 6.12
N ARG A 200 8.06 -0.90 4.91
CA ARG A 200 9.53 -1.00 4.72
C ARG A 200 10.26 0.21 5.27
N ILE A 201 9.71 1.40 5.02
CA ILE A 201 10.28 2.66 5.51
C ILE A 201 10.27 2.69 7.04
N ALA A 202 9.13 2.37 7.64
CA ALA A 202 8.95 2.37 9.09
C ALA A 202 9.76 1.28 9.76
N SER A 203 9.80 0.07 9.19
CA SER A 203 10.61 -1.03 9.68
C SER A 203 12.10 -0.69 9.66
N ALA A 204 12.59 -0.08 8.57
CA ALA A 204 13.97 0.37 8.48
C ALA A 204 14.29 1.51 9.47
N TRP A 205 13.37 2.46 9.66
CA TRP A 205 13.50 3.49 10.69
C TRP A 205 13.58 2.89 12.10
N LEU A 206 12.67 1.96 12.43
CA LEU A 206 12.64 1.27 13.73
C LEU A 206 13.94 0.50 13.97
N VAL A 207 14.39 -0.26 12.97
CA VAL A 207 15.64 -1.01 13.03
C VAL A 207 16.79 -0.06 13.34
N ARG A 208 16.98 0.98 12.52
CA ARG A 208 18.11 1.91 12.67
C ARG A 208 18.07 2.68 13.99
N ARG A 209 16.90 2.98 14.53
CA ARG A 209 16.77 3.83 15.72
C ARG A 209 16.77 3.05 17.04
N PHE A 210 16.21 1.84 17.06
CA PHE A 210 15.94 1.12 18.31
C PHE A 210 16.54 -0.29 18.39
N ILE A 211 16.91 -0.91 17.26
CA ILE A 211 17.35 -2.32 17.23
C ILE A 211 18.83 -2.44 16.87
N ASP A 212 19.26 -1.81 15.78
CA ASP A 212 20.61 -1.87 15.23
C ASP A 212 21.02 -0.49 14.68
N PRO A 213 21.64 0.36 15.51
CA PRO A 213 22.10 1.69 15.11
C PRO A 213 23.12 1.72 13.97
N ALA A 214 23.79 0.59 13.71
CA ALA A 214 24.76 0.45 12.63
C ALA A 214 24.16 -0.21 11.37
N ALA A 215 22.84 -0.43 11.35
CA ALA A 215 22.12 -1.08 10.27
C ALA A 215 22.36 -0.43 8.91
N ARG A 216 22.73 -1.26 7.94
CA ARG A 216 22.82 -0.90 6.53
C ARG A 216 21.66 -1.53 5.79
N PHE A 217 21.03 -0.78 4.90
CA PHE A 217 19.94 -1.30 4.09
C PHE A 217 20.45 -1.65 2.69
N LYS A 218 19.88 -2.72 2.14
CA LYS A 218 20.13 -3.16 0.78
C LYS A 218 18.80 -3.43 0.11
N PHE A 219 18.59 -2.81 -1.04
CA PHE A 219 17.39 -2.98 -1.84
C PHE A 219 17.67 -3.95 -2.98
N VAL A 220 16.80 -4.94 -3.13
CA VAL A 220 16.93 -6.00 -4.13
C VAL A 220 15.67 -6.12 -4.98
N PRO A 221 15.79 -6.58 -6.24
CA PRO A 221 14.62 -6.93 -7.05
C PRO A 221 13.79 -8.04 -6.38
N GLY A 222 12.47 -7.99 -6.59
CA GLY A 222 11.48 -8.78 -5.83
C GLY A 222 11.56 -10.31 -5.96
N ARG A 223 12.20 -10.85 -7.01
CA ARG A 223 12.34 -12.29 -7.22
C ARG A 223 13.69 -12.85 -6.77
N SER A 224 13.63 -13.98 -6.06
CA SER A 224 14.74 -14.95 -5.93
C SER A 224 16.03 -14.42 -5.30
N TYR A 225 15.93 -13.50 -4.34
CA TYR A 225 17.09 -13.07 -3.57
C TYR A 225 17.47 -14.07 -2.48
N ALA A 226 18.61 -14.73 -2.62
CA ALA A 226 19.20 -15.57 -1.58
C ALA A 226 20.12 -14.72 -0.68
N PRO A 227 19.81 -14.56 0.62
CA PRO A 227 20.62 -13.74 1.51
C PRO A 227 21.98 -14.37 1.78
N ARG A 228 22.99 -13.53 1.98
CA ARG A 228 24.31 -13.92 2.50
C ARG A 228 24.22 -14.13 4.01
N ALA A 229 25.23 -14.78 4.60
CA ALA A 229 25.25 -15.13 6.03
C ALA A 229 25.10 -13.92 6.99
N ASN A 230 25.42 -12.70 6.56
CA ASN A 230 25.30 -11.47 7.35
C ASN A 230 24.10 -10.58 6.93
N GLU A 231 23.22 -11.11 6.08
CA GLU A 231 22.04 -10.41 5.59
C GLU A 231 20.78 -10.92 6.28
N VAL A 232 19.90 -10.01 6.68
CA VAL A 232 18.61 -10.31 7.32
C VAL A 232 17.53 -9.67 6.48
N ARG A 233 16.59 -10.45 5.98
CA ARG A 233 15.49 -9.93 5.16
C ARG A 233 14.35 -9.44 6.04
N PHE A 234 13.75 -8.33 5.63
CA PHE A 234 12.54 -7.83 6.24
C PHE A 234 11.52 -7.38 5.19
N ASP A 235 10.24 -7.56 5.49
CA ASP A 235 9.12 -7.24 4.61
C ASP A 235 9.26 -7.82 3.18
N MET A 236 9.65 -9.10 3.14
CA MET A 236 9.74 -9.93 1.95
C MET A 236 9.11 -11.29 2.23
N PHE A 237 8.58 -11.94 1.18
CA PHE A 237 8.10 -13.31 1.28
C PHE A 237 9.22 -14.25 1.79
N GLU A 238 8.89 -15.09 2.79
CA GLU A 238 9.85 -15.95 3.51
C GLU A 238 11.05 -15.21 4.14
N GLY A 239 10.94 -13.90 4.36
CA GLY A 239 11.91 -13.11 5.09
C GLY A 239 11.93 -13.45 6.57
N GLU A 240 13.08 -13.22 7.22
CA GLU A 240 13.24 -13.47 8.65
C GLU A 240 12.28 -12.62 9.49
N TYR A 241 11.99 -11.39 9.05
CA TYR A 241 10.96 -10.51 9.60
C TYR A 241 9.94 -10.17 8.51
N THR A 242 8.73 -10.68 8.59
CA THR A 242 7.67 -10.42 7.60
C THR A 242 6.33 -10.37 8.31
N HIS A 243 5.24 -10.20 7.58
CA HIS A 243 3.88 -10.20 8.14
C HIS A 243 3.60 -11.54 8.83
N GLU A 244 2.98 -11.49 10.01
CA GLU A 244 2.60 -12.67 10.78
C GLU A 244 1.13 -12.57 11.24
N GLY A 245 0.28 -13.39 10.63
CA GLY A 245 -1.16 -13.35 10.90
C GLY A 245 -1.74 -12.00 10.50
N ASP A 246 -2.24 -11.25 11.49
CA ASP A 246 -2.84 -9.94 11.33
C ASP A 246 -1.87 -8.79 11.65
N ARG A 247 -0.56 -8.98 11.50
CA ARG A 247 0.45 -7.96 11.83
C ARG A 247 1.35 -7.63 10.64
N CYS A 248 1.57 -6.34 10.40
CA CYS A 248 2.58 -5.85 9.44
C CYS A 248 4.00 -6.13 9.95
N THR A 249 5.01 -5.95 9.09
CA THR A 249 6.41 -6.20 9.46
C THR A 249 6.86 -5.33 10.63
N PHE A 250 6.42 -4.06 10.68
CA PHE A 250 6.73 -3.16 11.77
C PHE A 250 6.25 -3.69 13.14
N GLU A 251 5.01 -4.19 13.22
CA GLU A 251 4.45 -4.78 14.44
C GLU A 251 5.19 -6.05 14.86
N VAL A 252 5.59 -6.88 13.88
CA VAL A 252 6.40 -8.08 14.12
C VAL A 252 7.78 -7.71 14.68
N LEU A 253 8.42 -6.66 14.16
CA LEU A 253 9.68 -6.15 14.68
C LEU A 253 9.56 -5.64 16.11
N LEU A 254 8.51 -4.85 16.43
CA LEU A 254 8.26 -4.38 17.79
C LEU A 254 8.13 -5.55 18.77
N GLN A 255 7.30 -6.53 18.43
CA GLN A 255 7.06 -7.69 19.28
C GLN A 255 8.34 -8.50 19.50
N ARG A 256 9.07 -8.83 18.43
CA ARG A 256 10.26 -9.68 18.50
C ARG A 256 11.46 -8.98 19.14
N ALA A 257 11.54 -7.66 19.06
CA ALA A 257 12.55 -6.86 19.75
C ALA A 257 12.18 -6.59 21.24
N GLY A 258 10.96 -6.92 21.66
CA GLY A 258 10.49 -6.67 23.03
C GLY A 258 10.35 -5.18 23.36
N LEU A 259 10.02 -4.35 22.35
CA LEU A 259 9.86 -2.91 22.50
C LEU A 259 8.43 -2.59 22.98
N ASP A 260 8.30 -2.36 24.28
CA ASP A 260 7.04 -1.96 24.94
C ASP A 260 6.98 -0.43 25.12
N ASP A 261 6.88 0.30 24.01
CA ASP A 261 6.80 1.75 23.96
C ASP A 261 5.43 2.18 23.38
N PRO A 262 4.58 2.88 24.15
CA PRO A 262 3.26 3.32 23.70
C PRO A 262 3.28 4.21 22.45
N ALA A 263 4.32 5.03 22.28
CA ALA A 263 4.47 5.87 21.10
C ALA A 263 4.81 5.02 19.86
N LEU A 264 5.64 3.99 20.03
CA LEU A 264 5.89 3.02 18.95
C LEU A 264 4.64 2.19 18.64
N ALA A 265 3.83 1.84 19.65
CA ALA A 265 2.57 1.13 19.45
C ALA A 265 1.59 1.97 18.62
N ALA A 266 1.40 3.25 18.96
CA ALA A 266 0.54 4.16 18.20
C ALA A 266 1.02 4.35 16.74
N ILE A 267 2.34 4.42 16.52
CA ILE A 267 2.90 4.41 15.17
C ILE A 267 2.58 3.07 14.48
N GLY A 268 2.77 1.94 15.16
CA GLY A 268 2.49 0.62 14.61
C GLY A 268 1.04 0.46 14.13
N GLU A 269 0.07 0.97 14.87
CA GLU A 269 -1.33 0.99 14.47
C GLU A 269 -1.57 1.83 13.20
N ILE A 270 -0.89 2.98 13.06
CA ILE A 270 -0.93 3.79 11.84
C ILE A 270 -0.34 3.01 10.66
N ILE A 271 0.84 2.41 10.84
CA ILE A 271 1.51 1.65 9.79
C ILE A 271 0.65 0.47 9.36
N HIS A 272 0.06 -0.26 10.31
CA HIS A 272 -0.85 -1.37 10.07
C HIS A 272 -2.02 -0.95 9.18
N ASP A 273 -2.77 0.07 9.58
CA ASP A 273 -3.92 0.54 8.82
C ASP A 273 -3.53 1.00 7.41
N ILE A 274 -2.30 1.49 7.24
CA ILE A 274 -1.79 1.91 5.94
C ILE A 274 -1.42 0.73 5.07
N ASP A 275 -0.71 -0.22 5.64
CA ASP A 275 -0.11 -1.35 4.94
C ASP A 275 -1.12 -2.47 4.66
N LEU A 276 -1.86 -2.93 5.69
CA LEU A 276 -2.87 -3.99 5.54
C LEU A 276 -4.18 -3.49 4.92
N LYS A 277 -4.42 -2.17 4.98
CA LYS A 277 -5.61 -1.50 4.39
C LYS A 277 -6.95 -2.06 4.91
N ASP A 278 -6.99 -2.56 6.14
CA ASP A 278 -8.19 -3.12 6.75
C ASP A 278 -8.90 -2.15 7.72
N GLY A 279 -8.21 -1.08 8.13
CA GLY A 279 -8.74 -0.05 9.02
C GLY A 279 -9.06 -0.56 10.41
N LYS A 280 -8.28 -1.54 10.90
CA LYS A 280 -8.46 -2.18 12.20
C LYS A 280 -8.40 -1.19 13.36
N PHE A 281 -7.51 -0.22 13.33
CA PHE A 281 -7.26 0.69 14.46
C PHE A 281 -7.96 2.05 14.30
N GLY A 282 -8.04 2.57 13.08
CA GLY A 282 -8.84 3.75 12.74
C GLY A 282 -8.31 5.06 13.33
N ARG A 283 -7.00 5.19 13.55
CA ARG A 283 -6.42 6.42 14.13
C ARG A 283 -6.62 7.64 13.23
N GLU A 284 -6.83 8.80 13.83
CA GLU A 284 -7.07 10.07 13.10
C GLU A 284 -5.87 10.47 12.24
N GLU A 285 -4.65 10.20 12.73
CA GLU A 285 -3.39 10.52 12.06
C GLU A 285 -3.15 9.70 10.78
N THR A 286 -3.77 8.52 10.67
CA THR A 286 -3.51 7.53 9.61
C THR A 286 -3.65 8.13 8.21
N ALA A 287 -4.66 8.96 7.98
CA ALA A 287 -4.89 9.55 6.65
C ALA A 287 -3.79 10.57 6.28
N GLY A 288 -3.36 11.39 7.23
CA GLY A 288 -2.30 12.38 7.04
C GLY A 288 -0.95 11.71 6.78
N ILE A 289 -0.59 10.75 7.62
CA ILE A 289 0.68 10.00 7.48
C ILE A 289 0.72 9.22 6.17
N ARG A 290 -0.38 8.57 5.78
CA ARG A 290 -0.47 7.92 4.46
C ARG A 290 -0.17 8.90 3.34
N THR A 291 -0.78 10.08 3.37
CA THR A 291 -0.62 11.10 2.32
C THR A 291 0.83 11.55 2.20
N VAL A 292 1.46 11.86 3.32
CA VAL A 292 2.86 12.29 3.35
C VAL A 292 3.79 11.19 2.84
N MET A 293 3.60 9.95 3.29
CA MET A 293 4.42 8.81 2.88
C MET A 293 4.25 8.47 1.39
N SER A 294 3.01 8.52 0.87
CA SER A 294 2.75 8.37 -0.57
C SER A 294 3.41 9.49 -1.39
N GLY A 295 3.38 10.73 -0.91
CA GLY A 295 4.07 11.86 -1.54
C GLY A 295 5.59 11.65 -1.60
N ILE A 296 6.18 11.12 -0.53
CA ILE A 296 7.61 10.76 -0.49
C ILE A 296 7.91 9.67 -1.53
N ALA A 297 7.09 8.61 -1.60
CA ALA A 297 7.28 7.55 -2.57
C ALA A 297 7.15 8.04 -4.02
N ALA A 298 6.21 8.95 -4.29
CA ALA A 298 6.02 9.54 -5.62
C ALA A 298 7.14 10.50 -6.03
N ALA A 299 7.64 11.32 -5.09
CA ALA A 299 8.66 12.32 -5.36
C ALA A 299 10.08 11.74 -5.52
N HIS A 300 10.35 10.58 -4.93
CA HIS A 300 11.68 9.99 -4.87
C HIS A 300 11.68 8.58 -5.47
N ARG A 301 12.49 8.34 -6.50
CA ARG A 301 12.70 6.99 -7.08
C ARG A 301 13.75 6.18 -6.32
N ASP A 302 14.64 6.87 -5.61
CA ASP A 302 15.74 6.29 -4.84
C ASP A 302 15.25 5.90 -3.43
N ASP A 303 15.48 4.65 -3.04
CA ASP A 303 14.96 4.10 -1.78
C ASP A 303 15.67 4.64 -0.54
N ASP A 304 16.96 4.99 -0.64
CA ASP A 304 17.67 5.65 0.45
C ASP A 304 17.07 7.04 0.74
N GLN A 305 16.68 7.80 -0.28
CA GLN A 305 15.95 9.05 -0.11
C GLN A 305 14.56 8.85 0.51
N ARG A 306 13.83 7.80 0.10
CA ARG A 306 12.53 7.47 0.71
C ARG A 306 12.69 7.14 2.20
N LEU A 307 13.69 6.34 2.56
CA LEU A 307 14.03 6.05 3.96
C LEU A 307 14.37 7.31 4.74
N ALA A 308 15.22 8.19 4.19
CA ALA A 308 15.63 9.40 4.88
C ALA A 308 14.44 10.35 5.14
N ARG A 309 13.61 10.59 4.12
CA ARG A 309 12.46 11.50 4.22
C ARG A 309 11.34 10.91 5.08
N GLY A 310 11.00 9.64 4.89
CA GLY A 310 9.98 8.97 5.70
C GLY A 310 10.43 8.78 7.15
N GLY A 311 11.71 8.49 7.37
CA GLY A 311 12.30 8.41 8.71
C GLY A 311 12.19 9.72 9.49
N ALA A 312 12.40 10.88 8.84
CA ALA A 312 12.20 12.17 9.49
C ALA A 312 10.75 12.40 9.93
N VAL A 313 9.78 12.00 9.11
CA VAL A 313 8.35 12.07 9.48
C VAL A 313 8.06 11.17 10.68
N LEU A 314 8.66 9.98 10.73
CA LEU A 314 8.49 9.05 11.84
C LEU A 314 9.18 9.53 13.12
N ASP A 315 10.32 10.22 13.01
CA ASP A 315 10.95 10.89 14.14
C ASP A 315 10.03 11.94 14.75
N ASP A 316 9.43 12.81 13.92
CA ASP A 316 8.50 13.84 14.38
C ASP A 316 7.22 13.23 14.98
N LEU A 317 6.71 12.17 14.36
CA LEU A 317 5.53 11.44 14.84
C LEU A 317 5.80 10.73 16.17
N TYR A 318 7.00 10.17 16.33
CA TYR A 318 7.42 9.54 17.59
C TYR A 318 7.52 10.57 18.71
N GLU A 319 8.15 11.72 18.47
CA GLU A 319 8.21 12.79 19.49
C GLU A 319 6.81 13.36 19.80
N TYR A 320 5.91 13.45 18.81
CA TYR A 320 4.52 13.80 19.06
C TYR A 320 3.85 12.81 20.02
N PHE A 321 3.87 11.51 19.74
CA PHE A 321 3.22 10.52 20.60
C PHE A 321 3.87 10.37 21.97
N LYS A 322 5.19 10.55 22.05
CA LYS A 322 5.94 10.53 23.31
C LYS A 322 5.58 11.69 24.23
N THR A 323 5.24 12.85 23.66
CA THR A 323 4.85 14.06 24.42
C THR A 323 3.33 14.19 24.59
N ALA A 324 2.56 13.42 23.84
CA ALA A 324 1.10 13.44 23.89
C ALA A 324 0.57 12.82 25.21
N GLY A 325 -0.51 13.39 25.73
CA GLY A 325 -1.22 12.86 26.89
C GLY A 325 -1.85 11.48 26.61
N PRO A 326 -2.19 10.70 27.65
CA PRO A 326 -2.66 9.32 27.53
C PRO A 326 -3.95 9.13 26.70
N GLU A 327 -4.72 10.20 26.46
CA GLU A 327 -5.90 10.18 25.58
C GLU A 327 -5.54 9.99 24.10
N LYS A 328 -4.35 10.42 23.67
CA LYS A 328 -3.86 10.30 22.29
C LYS A 328 -3.02 9.04 22.03
N LEU A 329 -2.81 8.23 23.06
CA LEU A 329 -2.10 6.94 23.00
C LEU A 329 -3.06 5.74 23.10
N ARG A 330 -4.37 6.02 23.18
CA ARG A 330 -5.43 5.01 23.20
C ARG A 330 -6.03 4.78 21.83
#